data_AF-A0A1L4D1V8-F1
#
_entry.id   AF-A0A1L4D1V8-F1
#
_cell.length_a   1.000
_cell.length_b   1.000
_cell.length_c   1.000
_cell.angle_alpha   90.00
_cell.angle_beta   90.00
_cell.angle_gamma   90.00
#
_symmetry.space_group_name_H-M   'P 1'
#
loop_
_entity.id
_entity.type
_entity.pdbx_description
1 polymer ?
#
loop_
_entity_poly.entity_id
_entity_poly.type
_entity_poly.pdbx_seq_one_letter_code
_entity_poly.pdbx_strand_id
1 'polypeptide(L)' 'MLLPRKSNSTKTNYEFDAHLYKIRHLVENLFARLKHFRSIATRYEKPARNFRAMLFLACTFIWVKLK' A
#
# COMPACT_ATOMS: atom_id res chain seq x y z
N MET A 1 15.38 4.09 -4.59
CA MET A 1 14.46 3.41 -3.65
C MET A 1 15.26 2.38 -2.87
N LEU A 2 15.67 2.71 -1.64
CA LEU A 2 16.52 1.83 -0.82
C LEU A 2 15.67 0.73 -0.19
N LEU A 3 15.93 -0.50 -0.61
CA LEU A 3 15.41 -1.71 0.03
C LEU A 3 16.31 -2.06 1.23
N PRO A 4 15.73 -2.50 2.36
CA PRO A 4 16.51 -2.99 3.47
C PRO A 4 17.35 -4.16 2.99
N ARG A 5 18.61 -4.17 3.41
CA ARG A 5 19.54 -5.24 3.06
C ARG A 5 19.20 -6.48 3.89
N LYS A 6 19.47 -7.67 3.36
CA LYS A 6 19.35 -8.91 4.13
C LYS A 6 20.20 -8.84 5.41
N SER A 7 19.73 -9.47 6.48
CA SER A 7 20.38 -9.44 7.80
C SER A 7 21.79 -10.03 7.83
N ASN A 8 22.20 -10.82 6.82
CA ASN A 8 23.50 -11.49 6.73
C ASN A 8 24.56 -10.69 5.94
N SER A 9 24.37 -9.38 5.79
CA SER A 9 25.12 -8.60 4.83
C SER A 9 26.15 -7.66 5.48
N THR A 10 27.40 -7.74 5.04
CA THR A 10 28.58 -7.17 5.72
C THR A 10 28.86 -5.67 5.49
N LYS A 11 28.22 -5.04 4.51
CA LYS A 11 28.26 -3.60 4.21
C LYS A 11 27.13 -2.84 4.92
N THR A 12 27.51 -1.74 5.57
CA THR A 12 26.63 -0.78 6.24
C THR A 12 25.76 0.00 5.23
N ASN A 13 24.49 0.21 5.60
CA ASN A 13 23.49 0.85 4.75
C ASN A 13 23.25 2.29 5.22
N TYR A 14 24.19 3.18 4.88
CA TYR A 14 24.20 4.57 5.37
C TYR A 14 23.00 5.40 4.93
N GLU A 15 22.31 4.99 3.86
CA GLU A 15 21.17 5.71 3.29
C GLU A 15 19.80 5.08 3.63
N PHE A 16 19.77 4.01 4.42
CA PHE A 16 18.50 3.36 4.78
C PHE A 16 17.81 4.09 5.94
N ASP A 17 16.77 4.85 5.61
CA ASP A 17 15.86 5.40 6.60
C ASP A 17 14.77 4.39 6.98
N ALA A 18 14.90 3.82 8.18
CA ALA A 18 13.98 2.81 8.68
C ALA A 18 12.54 3.34 8.88
N HIS A 19 12.40 4.65 9.16
CA HIS A 19 11.11 5.28 9.38
C HIS A 19 10.35 5.44 8.05
N LEU A 20 11.02 5.93 7.01
CA LEU A 20 10.49 6.04 5.66
C LEU A 20 10.12 4.66 5.09
N TYR A 21 10.94 3.64 5.37
CA TYR A 21 10.64 2.27 4.98
C TYR A 21 9.37 1.73 5.67
N LYS A 22 9.20 1.99 6.97
CA LYS A 22 7.96 1.61 7.69
C LYS A 22 6.73 2.28 7.11
N ILE A 23 6.78 3.59 6.83
CA ILE A 23 5.65 4.31 6.21
C ILE A 23 5.32 3.69 4.85
N ARG A 24 6.33 3.44 4.02
CA ARG A 24 6.15 2.81 2.71
C ARG A 24 5.50 1.43 2.83
N HIS A 25 5.93 0.62 3.79
CA HIS A 25 5.36 -0.70 4.02
C HIS A 25 3.87 -0.64 4.37
N LEU A 26 3.44 0.33 5.18
CA LEU A 26 2.03 0.55 5.48
C LEU A 26 1.22 0.90 4.23
N VAL A 27 1.76 1.77 3.38
CA VAL A 27 1.14 2.16 2.10
C VAL A 27 1.05 0.96 1.15
N GLU A 28 2.10 0.15 1.04
CA GLU A 28 2.10 -1.07 0.22
C GLU A 28 1.07 -2.09 0.71
N ASN A 29 0.95 -2.29 2.03
CA ASN A 29 -0.07 -3.17 2.60
C ASN A 29 -1.48 -2.67 2.30
N LEU A 30 -1.72 -1.36 2.33
CA LEU A 30 -3.00 -0.77 1.92
C LEU A 30 -3.30 -1.09 0.45
N PHE A 31 -2.33 -0.87 -0.45
CA PHE A 31 -2.51 -1.18 -1.88
C PHE A 31 -2.67 -2.68 -2.16
N ALA A 32 -2.00 -3.54 -1.40
CA ALA A 32 -2.22 -4.99 -1.46
C ALA A 32 -3.67 -5.33 -1.11
N ARG A 33 -4.21 -4.77 -0.03
CA ARG A 33 -5.62 -4.93 0.37
C ARG A 33 -6.59 -4.38 -0.66
N LEU A 34 -6.30 -3.22 -1.25
CA LEU A 34 -7.12 -2.63 -2.31
C LEU A 34 -7.15 -3.50 -3.58
N LYS A 35 -6.04 -4.19 -3.90
CA LYS A 35 -5.97 -5.10 -5.06
C LYS A 35 -6.84 -6.36 -4.92
N HIS A 36 -7.29 -6.73 -3.72
CA HIS A 36 -8.30 -7.79 -3.55
C HIS A 36 -9.66 -7.40 -4.12
N PHE A 37 -9.96 -6.10 -4.23
CA PHE A 37 -11.20 -5.64 -4.86
C PHE A 37 -11.00 -5.61 -6.38
N ARG A 38 -11.47 -6.68 -7.05
CA ARG A 38 -11.35 -6.86 -8.51
C ARG A 38 -11.78 -5.62 -9.29
N SER A 39 -12.88 -4.96 -8.90
CA SER A 39 -13.36 -3.74 -9.57
C SER A 39 -12.36 -2.58 -9.54
N ILE A 40 -11.65 -2.41 -8.42
CA ILE A 40 -10.62 -1.37 -8.25
C ILE A 40 -9.36 -1.75 -9.04
N ALA A 41 -8.94 -3.02 -8.95
CA ALA A 41 -7.72 -3.52 -9.59
C ALA A 41 -7.75 -3.41 -11.12
N THR A 42 -8.89 -3.70 -11.74
CA THR A 42 -9.05 -3.66 -13.21
C THR A 42 -9.66 -2.35 -13.71
N ARG A 43 -9.96 -1.40 -12.81
CA ARG A 43 -10.58 -0.10 -13.11
C ARG A 43 -11.82 -0.24 -14.02
N TYR A 44 -12.77 -1.09 -13.62
CA TYR A 44 -14.00 -1.30 -14.40
C TYR A 44 -14.90 -0.06 -14.48
N GLU A 45 -14.84 0.80 -13.47
CA GLU A 45 -15.66 2.02 -13.39
C GLU A 45 -15.25 3.04 -14.46
N LYS A 46 -16.10 3.21 -15.49
CA LYS A 46 -15.91 4.20 -16.57
C LYS A 46 -15.86 5.66 -16.05
N PRO A 47 -16.80 6.12 -15.19
CA PRO A 47 -16.73 7.47 -14.67
C PRO A 47 -15.77 7.57 -13.48
N ALA A 48 -14.89 8.57 -13.50
CA ALA A 48 -13.93 8.83 -12.44
C ALA A 48 -14.59 9.04 -11.07
N ARG A 49 -15.84 9.53 -11.03
CA ARG A 49 -16.62 9.71 -9.80
C ARG A 49 -16.92 8.38 -9.11
N ASN A 50 -17.35 7.37 -9.86
CA ASN A 50 -17.65 6.06 -9.28
C ASN A 50 -16.39 5.37 -8.80
N PHE A 51 -15.29 5.46 -9.58
CA PHE A 51 -14.00 4.91 -9.16
C PHE A 51 -13.53 5.51 -7.83
N ARG A 52 -13.66 6.84 -7.66
CA ARG A 52 -13.36 7.51 -6.39
C ARG A 52 -14.26 7.02 -5.26
N ALA A 53 -15.57 6.93 -5.48
CA ALA A 53 -16.50 6.44 -4.47
C ALA A 53 -16.16 5.00 -4.02
N MET A 54 -15.82 4.12 -4.96
CA MET A 54 -15.40 2.75 -4.67
C MET A 54 -14.09 2.69 -3.88
N LEU A 55 -13.12 3.55 -4.20
CA LEU A 55 -11.88 3.70 -3.43
C LEU A 55 -12.15 4.14 -1.98
N PHE A 56 -12.99 5.16 -1.77
CA PHE A 56 -13.36 5.60 -0.43
C PHE A 56 -14.05 4.50 0.36
N LEU A 57 -15.01 3.79 -0.25
CA LEU A 57 -15.67 2.63 0.36
C LEU A 57 -14.65 1.55 0.77
N ALA A 58 -13.75 1.17 -0.13
CA ALA A 58 -12.74 0.15 0.17
C ALA A 58 -11.79 0.59 1.29
N CYS A 59 -11.36 1.85 1.30
CA CYS A 59 -10.57 2.41 2.40
C CYS A 59 -11.33 2.37 3.73
N THR A 60 -12.61 2.74 3.75
CA THR A 60 -13.46 2.67 4.94
C THR A 60 -13.61 1.23 5.43
N PHE A 61 -13.84 0.26 4.54
CA PHE A 61 -13.90 -1.17 4.91
C PHE A 61 -12.58 -1.67 5.50
N ILE A 62 -11.45 -1.29 4.90
CA ILE A 62 -10.11 -1.64 5.37
C ILE A 62 -9.89 -1.08 6.78
N TRP A 63 -10.31 0.17 7.02
CA TRP A 63 -10.21 0.86 8.30
C TRP A 63 -11.09 0.22 9.38
N VAL A 64 -12.36 -0.05 9.08
CA VAL A 64 -13.29 -0.71 10.01
C VAL A 64 -12.81 -2.11 10.38
N LYS A 65 -12.27 -2.88 9.41
CA LYS A 65 -11.67 -4.20 9.66
C LYS A 65 -10.35 -4.15 10.45
N LEU A 66 -9.70 -2.99 10.54
CA LEU A 66 -8.44 -2.81 11.26
C LEU A 66 -8.67 -2.48 12.74
N LYS A 67 -9.91 -2.16 13.13
CA LYS A 67 -10.34 -1.92 14.51
C LYS A 67 -10.96 -3.19 15.09
#